data_AF-A0A5K0ZPE5-F1
#
_entry.id   AF-A0A5K0ZPE5-F1
#
_cell.length_a   1.000
_cell.length_b   1.000
_cell.length_c   1.000
_cell.angle_alpha   90.00
_cell.angle_beta   90.00
_cell.angle_gamma   90.00
#
_symmetry.space_group_name_H-M   'P 1'
#
loop_
_entity.id
_entity.type
_entity.pdbx_description
1 polymer ?
#
loop_
_entity_poly.entity_id
_entity_poly.type
_entity_poly.pdbx_seq_one_letter_code
_entity_poly.pdbx_strand_id
1 'polypeptide(L)' 'TPDEIKEYRERKVDSPWRNRPIEESLKLFDDMRRGLIDEGKATLRMKQDMQSENYNMYDLIAYRIK' A
#
# COMPACT_ATOMS: atom_id res chain seq x y z
N THR A 1 -8.42 1.73 -4.58
CA THR A 1 -9.51 1.74 -3.57
C THR A 1 -9.35 0.56 -2.62
N PRO A 2 -10.08 0.51 -1.49
CA PRO A 2 -10.06 -0.64 -0.58
C PRO A 2 -10.42 -1.97 -1.27
N ASP A 3 -11.37 -1.94 -2.20
CA ASP A 3 -11.81 -3.13 -2.95
C ASP A 3 -10.72 -3.67 -3.88
N GLU A 4 -10.03 -2.79 -4.61
CA GLU A 4 -8.89 -3.19 -5.44
C GLU A 4 -7.80 -3.85 -4.59
N ILE A 5 -7.46 -3.28 -3.42
CA ILE A 5 -6.46 -3.87 -2.52
C ILE A 5 -6.86 -5.29 -2.10
N LYS A 6 -8.14 -5.51 -1.81
CA LYS A 6 -8.68 -6.84 -1.46
C LYS A 6 -8.53 -7.80 -2.65
N GLU A 7 -8.87 -7.37 -3.86
CA GLU A 7 -8.76 -8.19 -5.07
C GLU A 7 -7.31 -8.62 -5.35
N TYR A 8 -6.35 -7.68 -5.28
CA TYR A 8 -4.93 -8.00 -5.49
C TYR A 8 -4.39 -9.00 -4.45
N ARG A 9 -4.87 -8.91 -3.20
CA ARG A 9 -4.51 -9.87 -2.13
C ARG A 9 -5.10 -11.25 -2.38
N GLU A 10 -6.36 -11.34 -2.76
CA GLU A 10 -7.03 -12.62 -3.06
C GLU A 10 -6.39 -13.31 -4.27
N ARG A 11 -6.01 -12.53 -5.28
CA ARG A 11 -5.35 -13.04 -6.49
C ARG A 11 -3.83 -13.25 -6.33
N LYS A 12 -3.26 -12.96 -5.15
CA LYS A 12 -1.81 -13.04 -4.85
C LYS A 12 -0.92 -12.33 -5.89
N VAL A 13 -1.41 -11.22 -6.44
CA VAL A 13 -0.68 -10.44 -7.46
C VAL A 13 -0.19 -9.13 -6.89
N ASP A 14 1.01 -8.74 -7.32
CA ASP A 14 1.61 -7.47 -6.96
C ASP A 14 0.75 -6.30 -7.43
N SER A 15 0.51 -5.35 -6.53
CA SER A 15 -0.17 -4.11 -6.88
C SER A 15 0.69 -3.29 -7.85
N PRO A 16 0.10 -2.55 -8.80
CA PRO A 16 0.84 -1.69 -9.74
C PRO A 16 1.79 -0.72 -9.04
N TRP A 17 1.44 -0.31 -7.81
CA TRP A 17 2.18 0.66 -7.01
C TRP A 17 3.30 0.05 -6.15
N ARG A 18 3.56 -1.26 -6.23
CA ARG A 18 4.53 -1.98 -5.37
C ARG A 18 5.99 -1.76 -5.78
N ASN A 19 6.24 -1.50 -7.07
CA ASN A 19 7.59 -1.35 -7.64
C ASN A 19 7.92 0.09 -8.04
N ARG A 20 7.28 1.07 -7.39
CA ARG A 20 7.60 2.48 -7.61
C ARG A 20 8.99 2.83 -7.05
N PRO A 21 9.66 3.87 -7.57
CA PRO A 21 10.92 4.36 -7.02
C PRO A 21 10.82 4.71 -5.54
N ILE A 22 11.91 4.54 -4.81
CA ILE A 22 11.99 4.85 -3.37
C ILE A 22 11.72 6.34 -3.13
N GLU A 23 12.31 7.21 -3.96
CA GLU A 23 12.12 8.66 -3.88
C GLU A 23 10.66 9.09 -4.01
N GLU A 24 9.92 8.47 -4.94
CA GLU A 24 8.50 8.74 -5.12
C GLU A 24 7.68 8.26 -3.92
N SER A 25 8.02 7.09 -3.36
CA SER A 25 7.37 6.57 -2.15
C SER A 25 7.57 7.48 -0.95
N LEU A 26 8.78 7.99 -0.77
CA LEU A 26 9.12 8.92 0.32
C LEU A 26 8.38 10.24 0.18
N LYS A 27 8.32 10.80 -1.04
CA LYS A 27 7.58 12.04 -1.32
C LYS A 27 6.09 11.88 -1.01
N LEU A 28 5.47 10.81 -1.49
CA LEU A 28 4.07 10.52 -1.22
C LEU A 28 3.82 10.36 0.28
N PHE A 29 4.71 9.69 1.00
CA PHE A 29 4.58 9.56 2.45
C PHE A 29 4.67 10.92 3.18
N ASP A 30 5.56 11.82 2.75
CA ASP A 30 5.62 13.18 3.30
C ASP A 30 4.35 13.97 2.97
N ASP A 31 3.81 13.84 1.75
CA ASP A 31 2.54 14.48 1.34
C ASP A 31 1.35 13.96 2.16
N MET A 32 1.31 12.64 2.42
CA MET A 32 0.33 12.02 3.33
C MET A 32 0.43 12.59 4.75
N ARG A 33 1.66 12.78 5.25
CA ARG A 33 1.94 13.32 6.59
C ARG A 33 1.58 14.81 6.69
N ARG A 34 1.72 15.56 5.60
CA ARG A 34 1.37 16.99 5.50
C ARG A 34 -0.13 17.24 5.31
N GLY A 35 -0.93 16.19 5.06
CA GLY A 35 -2.36 16.33 4.76
C GLY A 35 -2.66 16.87 3.36
N LEU A 36 -1.73 16.70 2.42
CA LEU A 36 -1.91 17.09 1.01
C LEU A 36 -2.73 16.06 0.20
N ILE A 37 -3.02 14.91 0.81
CA ILE A 37 -3.78 13.81 0.22
C ILE A 37 -5.01 13.57 1.09
N ASP A 38 -6.19 13.52 0.47
CA ASP A 38 -7.44 13.29 1.19
C ASP A 38 -7.50 11.90 1.86
N GLU A 39 -8.33 11.81 2.89
CA GLU A 39 -8.62 10.56 3.60
C GLU A 39 -9.05 9.45 2.62
N GLY A 40 -8.45 8.26 2.78
CA GLY A 40 -8.78 7.09 1.95
C GLY A 40 -8.20 7.10 0.53
N LYS A 41 -7.58 8.19 0.05
CA LYS A 41 -6.95 8.26 -1.29
C LYS A 41 -5.62 7.51 -1.36
N ALA A 42 -4.84 7.50 -0.28
CA ALA A 42 -3.58 6.77 -0.20
C ALA A 42 -3.42 6.02 1.12
N THR A 43 -2.70 4.89 1.06
CA THR A 43 -2.30 4.09 2.22
C THR A 43 -0.87 3.61 2.03
N LEU A 44 -0.10 3.60 3.11
CA LEU A 44 1.23 2.99 3.12
C LEU A 44 1.07 1.51 3.44
N ARG A 45 1.67 0.66 2.60
CA ARG A 45 1.71 -0.78 2.80
C ARG A 45 3.15 -1.25 2.90
N MET A 46 3.39 -2.26 3.74
CA MET A 46 4.68 -2.94 3.81
C MET A 46 4.88 -3.74 2.52
N LYS A 47 6.12 -3.78 2.02
CA LYS A 47 6.50 -4.66 0.91
C LYS A 47 6.92 -6.00 1.49
N GLN A 48 6.00 -6.94 1.54
CA GLN A 48 6.18 -8.28 2.11
C GLN A 48 6.10 -9.34 1.01
N ASP A 49 5.70 -10.56 1.36
CA ASP A 49 5.61 -11.69 0.44
C ASP A 49 4.13 -12.05 0.17
N MET A 50 3.69 -11.76 -1.05
CA MET A 50 2.34 -12.07 -1.52
C MET A 50 2.13 -13.56 -1.80
N GLN A 51 3.20 -14.37 -1.90
CA GLN A 51 3.13 -15.81 -2.19
C GLN A 51 3.17 -16.68 -0.92
N SER A 52 3.49 -16.09 0.23
CA SER A 52 3.50 -16.77 1.53
C SER A 52 2.14 -17.42 1.85
N GLU A 53 2.14 -18.53 2.60
CA GLU A 53 0.89 -19.15 3.09
C GLU A 53 0.23 -18.33 4.21
N ASN A 54 1.01 -17.48 4.88
CA ASN A 54 0.53 -16.59 5.92
C ASN A 54 -0.10 -15.33 5.31
N TYR A 55 -1.40 -15.16 5.49
CA TYR A 55 -2.18 -13.99 5.06
C TYR A 55 -1.66 -12.65 5.62
N ASN A 56 -0.96 -12.67 6.76
CA ASN A 56 -0.34 -11.47 7.34
C ASN A 56 0.90 -11.01 6.58
N MET A 57 1.34 -11.75 5.56
CA MET A 57 2.44 -11.35 4.69
C MET A 57 1.95 -10.65 3.41
N TYR A 58 0.64 -10.49 3.23
CA TYR A 58 0.06 -9.89 2.02
C TYR A 58 0.03 -8.37 2.08
N ASP A 59 1.23 -7.77 2.09
CA ASP A 59 1.48 -6.32 2.09
C ASP A 59 0.56 -5.58 3.09
N LEU A 60 0.81 -5.78 4.39
CA LEU A 60 0.03 -5.18 5.47
C LEU A 60 0.00 -3.65 5.39
N ILE A 61 -1.13 -3.05 5.79
CA ILE A 61 -1.27 -1.60 5.82
C ILE A 61 -0.54 -1.07 7.07
N ALA A 62 0.52 -0.29 6.85
CA ALA A 62 1.32 0.33 7.90
C ALA A 62 0.77 1.70 8.32
N TYR A 63 0.25 2.48 7.36
CA TYR A 63 -0.25 3.83 7.62
C TYR A 63 -1.51 4.13 6.82
N ARG A 64 -2.46 4.82 7.45
CA ARG A 64 -3.67 5.35 6.82
C ARG A 64 -3.77 6.83 7.17
N ILE A 65 -4.15 7.64 6.19
CA ILE A 65 -4.57 9.02 6.40
C ILE A 65 -5.93 8.99 7.11
N LYS A 66 -6.11 9.85 8.10
CA LYS A 66 -7.35 10.12 8.84
C LYS A 66 -7.51 11.63 8.98
#